data_AF-A0A1G3A5N6-F1
#
_entry.id   AF-A0A1G3A5N6-F1
#
_cell.length_a   1.000
_cell.length_b   1.000
_cell.length_c   1.000
_cell.angle_alpha   90.00
_cell.angle_beta   90.00
_cell.angle_gamma   90.00
#
_symmetry.space_group_name_H-M   'P 1'
#
loop_
_entity.id
_entity.type
_entity.pdbx_description
1 polymer ?
#
loop_
_entity_poly.entity_id
_entity_poly.type
_entity_poly.pdbx_seq_one_letter_code
_entity_poly.pdbx_strand_id
1 'polypeptide(L)'
;MPRTTALERRLTMQCRFQRAGLLALVLVVAGCLRSSGPEVVVYTALDSTFSEPILQDFTANTGITVLPRFDTEATKTVGLANAIVAEAGRPRCDVFWNNEILNTLRLAQQGLLETYQSPPAAAYPAMYRDPQGMWHGFAARGRILIVNTELVAASERPSSIYDLANPKWRGRVAIAKPLFGTTATHAACLFAALGEKPAQEFFQRIKDNGIRIESGNKQVAVSVATGQTAFGLTDTDDALAMIDQGHPVTMVYPDQQADQLGTLFIPNTLAIIKGCPHP
;
A
#
# COMPACT_ATOMS: atom_id res chain seq x y z
N MET A 1 -20.94 39.44 85.40
CA MET A 1 -21.49 38.23 84.75
C MET A 1 -23.00 38.37 84.63
N PRO A 2 -23.67 37.88 83.58
CA PRO A 2 -23.31 37.99 82.15
C PRO A 2 -24.53 38.22 81.21
N ARG A 3 -24.25 38.26 79.90
CA ARG A 3 -25.09 37.91 78.74
C ARG A 3 -25.79 39.04 77.97
N THR A 4 -25.25 39.33 76.79
CA THR A 4 -26.06 39.55 75.59
C THR A 4 -25.42 38.85 74.39
N THR A 5 -26.29 38.20 73.64
CA THR A 5 -26.15 37.09 72.70
C THR A 5 -25.66 37.48 71.31
N ALA A 6 -24.80 36.65 70.72
CA ALA A 6 -24.29 36.75 69.36
C ALA A 6 -25.25 36.25 68.26
N LEU A 7 -26.58 36.35 68.46
CA LEU A 7 -27.58 35.75 67.56
C LEU A 7 -28.18 36.71 66.53
N GLU A 8 -28.06 38.04 66.70
CA GLU A 8 -28.76 39.00 65.82
C GLU A 8 -28.01 39.38 64.54
N ARG A 9 -26.75 38.98 64.35
CA ARG A 9 -25.96 39.35 63.16
C ARG A 9 -26.13 38.42 61.95
N ARG A 10 -26.98 37.38 62.02
CA ARG A 10 -27.09 36.37 60.95
C ARG A 10 -28.26 36.53 59.97
N LEU A 11 -29.17 37.49 60.16
CA LEU A 11 -30.42 37.54 59.38
C LEU A 11 -30.46 38.56 58.22
N THR A 12 -29.51 39.49 58.12
CA THR A 12 -29.47 40.47 57.01
C THR A 12 -28.65 40.03 55.79
N MET A 13 -27.98 38.88 55.86
CA MET A 13 -27.07 38.41 54.82
C MET A 13 -27.63 37.27 53.96
N GLN A 14 -28.96 37.15 53.84
CA GLN A 14 -29.59 36.10 53.02
C GLN A 14 -30.46 36.61 51.87
N CYS A 15 -30.67 37.93 51.72
CA CYS A 15 -31.68 38.45 50.79
C CYS A 15 -31.14 39.16 49.53
N ARG A 16 -29.87 38.98 49.16
CA ARG A 16 -29.27 39.66 47.98
C ARG A 16 -28.64 38.75 46.91
N PHE A 17 -28.65 37.44 47.09
CA PHE A 17 -28.03 36.50 46.13
C PHE A 17 -29.03 35.69 45.29
N GLN A 18 -30.28 36.13 45.17
CA GLN A 18 -31.33 35.36 44.46
C GLN A 18 -31.71 35.87 43.07
N ARG A 19 -30.95 36.79 42.45
CA ARG A 19 -31.32 37.38 41.14
C ARG A 19 -30.26 37.31 40.03
N ALA A 20 -29.25 36.46 40.15
CA ALA A 20 -28.20 36.35 39.13
C ALA A 20 -28.01 34.92 38.57
N GLY A 21 -29.00 34.04 38.71
CA GLY A 21 -28.89 32.61 38.36
C GLY A 21 -29.80 32.14 37.22
N LEU A 22 -30.30 33.02 36.36
CA LEU A 22 -31.23 32.65 35.29
C LEU A 22 -30.89 33.34 33.96
N LEU A 23 -29.63 33.24 33.52
CA LEU A 23 -29.23 33.69 32.17
C LEU A 23 -28.03 32.91 31.61
N ALA A 24 -27.95 31.60 31.84
CA ALA A 24 -26.87 30.75 31.32
C ALA A 24 -27.35 29.35 30.88
N LEU A 25 -28.57 29.27 30.31
CA LEU A 25 -29.09 28.02 29.74
C LEU A 25 -29.70 28.26 28.35
N VAL A 26 -29.03 29.08 27.54
CA VAL A 26 -29.37 29.27 26.12
C VAL A 26 -28.05 29.36 25.35
N LEU A 27 -27.85 28.41 24.44
CA LEU A 27 -26.84 28.37 23.36
C LEU A 27 -25.47 27.73 23.65
N VAL A 28 -25.44 26.49 24.14
CA VAL A 28 -24.35 25.53 23.82
C VAL A 28 -24.91 24.33 23.04
N VAL A 29 -25.71 24.63 22.01
CA VAL A 29 -26.16 23.63 21.00
C VAL A 29 -25.58 23.95 19.61
N ALA A 30 -24.64 24.89 19.50
CA ALA A 30 -23.91 25.16 18.26
C ALA A 30 -22.77 24.15 18.00
N GLY A 31 -22.80 22.98 18.65
CA GLY A 31 -21.70 22.02 18.70
C GLY A 31 -21.95 20.69 17.99
N CYS A 32 -22.89 20.59 17.05
CA CYS A 32 -23.10 19.35 16.25
C CYS A 32 -23.58 19.61 14.80
N LEU A 33 -23.29 20.76 14.20
CA LEU A 33 -23.31 20.88 12.74
C LEU A 33 -21.86 20.90 12.22
N ARG A 34 -21.17 19.77 12.35
CA ARG A 34 -20.23 19.40 11.29
C ARG A 34 -21.10 18.97 10.11
N SER A 35 -21.43 19.94 9.25
CA SER A 35 -21.65 19.61 7.85
C SER A 35 -20.27 19.27 7.28
N SER A 36 -19.73 18.10 7.64
CA SER A 36 -18.67 17.51 6.82
C SER A 36 -19.30 17.32 5.45
N GLY A 37 -18.69 17.93 4.42
CA GLY A 37 -19.08 17.65 3.05
C GLY A 37 -18.98 16.15 2.75
N PRO A 38 -19.34 15.68 1.54
CA PRO A 38 -19.12 14.28 1.19
C PRO A 38 -17.65 13.90 1.45
N GLU A 39 -17.43 12.76 2.12
CA GLU A 39 -16.11 12.25 2.45
C GLU A 39 -15.96 10.81 1.93
N VAL A 40 -14.72 10.38 1.71
CA VAL A 40 -14.36 9.00 1.36
C VAL A 40 -13.10 8.59 2.09
N VAL A 41 -13.12 7.44 2.74
CA VAL A 41 -12.00 6.84 3.46
C VAL A 41 -11.25 5.90 2.53
N VAL A 42 -10.00 6.23 2.23
CA VAL A 42 -9.17 5.45 1.31
C VAL A 42 -8.05 4.78 2.08
N TYR A 43 -7.97 3.46 2.04
CA TYR A 43 -6.81 2.73 2.53
C TYR A 43 -5.86 2.54 1.37
N THR A 44 -4.66 3.12 1.45
CA THR A 44 -3.69 3.12 0.34
C THR A 44 -2.37 2.48 0.75
N ALA A 45 -2.01 1.39 0.06
CA ALA A 45 -0.72 0.73 0.20
C ALA A 45 0.36 1.31 -0.72
N LEU A 46 0.01 2.27 -1.59
CA LEU A 46 0.97 3.03 -2.38
C LEU A 46 1.61 4.12 -1.51
N ASP A 47 2.92 4.32 -1.66
CA ASP A 47 3.67 5.32 -0.91
C ASP A 47 3.01 6.71 -1.04
N SER A 48 2.92 7.44 0.08
CA SER A 48 2.16 8.69 0.18
C SER A 48 2.66 9.77 -0.78
N THR A 49 3.97 9.82 -1.02
CA THR A 49 4.60 10.75 -1.97
C THR A 49 4.00 10.67 -3.38
N PHE A 50 3.48 9.50 -3.77
CA PHE A 50 2.82 9.31 -5.07
C PHE A 50 1.30 9.34 -4.98
N SER A 51 0.71 8.78 -3.92
CA SER A 51 -0.75 8.68 -3.80
C SER A 51 -1.40 9.99 -3.35
N GLU A 52 -0.77 10.74 -2.44
CA GLU A 52 -1.36 11.95 -1.85
C GLU A 52 -1.68 13.05 -2.87
N PRO A 53 -0.81 13.39 -3.84
CA PRO A 53 -1.16 14.36 -4.88
C PRO A 53 -2.40 13.97 -5.69
N ILE A 54 -2.56 12.68 -6.00
CA ILE A 54 -3.72 12.16 -6.76
C ILE A 54 -5.01 12.29 -5.94
N LEU A 55 -4.95 12.02 -4.62
CA LEU A 55 -6.10 12.16 -3.72
C LEU A 55 -6.47 13.63 -3.49
N GLN A 56 -5.48 14.53 -3.46
CA GLN A 56 -5.69 15.98 -3.40
C GLN A 56 -6.35 16.50 -4.68
N ASP A 57 -5.88 16.08 -5.85
CA ASP A 57 -6.49 16.43 -7.13
C ASP A 57 -7.94 15.94 -7.22
N PHE A 58 -8.23 14.73 -6.75
CA PHE A 58 -9.59 14.23 -6.65
C PHE A 58 -10.45 15.14 -5.76
N THR A 59 -9.95 15.53 -4.59
CA THR A 59 -10.65 16.44 -3.67
C THR A 59 -10.90 17.80 -4.33
N ALA A 60 -9.91 18.38 -4.99
CA ALA A 60 -10.01 19.67 -5.66
C ALA A 60 -11.03 19.66 -6.81
N ASN A 61 -11.09 18.55 -7.56
CA ASN A 61 -11.96 18.42 -8.74
C ASN A 61 -13.41 18.08 -8.38
N THR A 62 -13.65 17.41 -7.26
CA THR A 62 -14.99 16.87 -6.91
C THR A 62 -15.63 17.56 -5.71
N GLY A 63 -14.84 18.21 -4.85
CA GLY A 63 -15.28 18.72 -3.55
C GLY A 63 -15.50 17.62 -2.49
N ILE A 64 -15.17 16.36 -2.79
CA ILE A 64 -15.26 15.24 -1.85
C ILE A 64 -13.96 15.16 -1.05
N THR A 65 -14.04 15.22 0.27
CA THR A 65 -12.87 15.10 1.16
C THR A 65 -12.36 13.66 1.18
N VAL A 66 -11.10 13.45 0.80
CA VAL A 66 -10.45 12.14 0.98
C VAL A 66 -9.81 12.05 2.36
N LEU A 67 -10.10 10.98 3.09
CA LEU A 67 -9.48 10.63 4.36
C LEU A 67 -8.55 9.42 4.16
N PRO A 68 -7.26 9.64 3.79
CA PRO A 68 -6.35 8.53 3.52
C PRO A 68 -5.82 7.89 4.80
N ARG A 69 -5.72 6.56 4.78
CA ARG A 69 -4.89 5.78 5.68
C ARG A 69 -3.78 5.13 4.87
N PHE A 70 -2.57 5.66 5.01
CA PHE A 70 -1.38 5.11 4.35
C PHE A 70 -0.84 3.89 5.11
N ASP A 71 -0.20 2.99 4.39
CA ASP A 71 0.56 1.91 5.01
C ASP A 71 1.90 2.40 5.57
N THR A 72 2.49 1.62 6.45
CA THR A 72 3.88 1.82 6.87
C THR A 72 4.80 0.90 6.07
N GLU A 73 6.03 1.36 5.81
CA GLU A 73 7.05 0.56 5.11
C GLU A 73 7.28 -0.83 5.75
N ALA A 74 7.08 -0.96 7.06
CA ALA A 74 7.28 -2.20 7.79
C ALA A 74 6.22 -3.28 7.53
N THR A 75 5.02 -2.90 7.07
CA THR A 75 3.86 -3.79 6.91
C THR A 75 3.32 -3.86 5.49
N LYS A 76 4.01 -3.21 4.53
CA LYS A 76 3.57 -2.95 3.14
C LYS A 76 2.49 -3.92 2.64
N THR A 77 1.33 -3.34 2.39
CA THR A 77 0.05 -3.92 1.99
C THR A 77 -0.65 -4.79 3.03
N VAL A 78 0.09 -5.66 3.70
CA VAL A 78 -0.46 -6.67 4.62
C VAL A 78 -1.16 -6.01 5.81
N GLY A 79 -0.63 -4.88 6.29
CA GLY A 79 -1.21 -4.13 7.40
C GLY A 79 -2.64 -3.64 7.12
N LEU A 80 -2.83 -2.98 5.97
CA LEU A 80 -4.13 -2.45 5.57
C LEU A 80 -5.13 -3.56 5.20
N ALA A 81 -4.68 -4.61 4.49
CA ALA A 81 -5.54 -5.75 4.18
C ALA A 81 -6.04 -6.46 5.44
N ASN A 82 -5.17 -6.69 6.43
CA ASN A 82 -5.56 -7.27 7.72
C ASN A 82 -6.52 -6.36 8.49
N ALA A 83 -6.34 -5.03 8.41
CA ALA A 83 -7.27 -4.09 9.00
C ALA A 83 -8.68 -4.21 8.38
N ILE A 84 -8.77 -4.31 7.04
CA ILE A 84 -10.05 -4.52 6.33
C ILE A 84 -10.72 -5.82 6.80
N VAL A 85 -9.96 -6.92 6.93
CA VAL A 85 -10.49 -8.20 7.44
C VAL A 85 -11.01 -8.04 8.88
N ALA A 86 -10.24 -7.40 9.76
CA ALA A 86 -10.62 -7.19 11.16
C ALA A 86 -11.83 -6.26 11.30
N GLU A 87 -12.00 -5.33 10.37
CA GLU A 87 -13.10 -4.36 10.33
C GLU A 87 -14.33 -4.89 9.57
N ALA A 88 -14.32 -6.11 9.03
CA ALA A 88 -15.40 -6.66 8.19
C ALA A 88 -16.80 -6.61 8.84
N GLY A 89 -16.90 -6.72 10.17
CA GLY A 89 -18.17 -6.60 10.89
C GLY A 89 -18.72 -5.17 11.00
N ARG A 90 -17.86 -4.16 10.80
CA ARG A 90 -18.22 -2.73 10.75
C ARG A 90 -17.15 -1.97 9.94
N PRO A 91 -17.23 -2.01 8.59
CA PRO A 91 -16.20 -1.46 7.72
C PRO A 91 -15.94 0.02 7.98
N ARG A 92 -14.67 0.43 7.92
CA ARG A 92 -14.26 1.85 8.03
C ARG A 92 -13.66 2.41 6.75
N CYS A 93 -13.24 1.53 5.85
CA CYS A 93 -12.65 1.87 4.57
C CYS A 93 -13.74 1.84 3.49
N ASP A 94 -13.69 2.79 2.56
CA ASP A 94 -14.54 2.80 1.37
C ASP A 94 -13.82 2.19 0.17
N VAL A 95 -12.61 2.67 -0.10
CA VAL A 95 -11.82 2.24 -1.25
C VAL A 95 -10.46 1.75 -0.78
N PHE A 96 -10.08 0.54 -1.19
CA PHE A 96 -8.74 0.02 -1.03
C PHE A 96 -7.94 0.23 -2.31
N TRP A 97 -6.94 1.10 -2.23
CA TRP A 97 -5.90 1.27 -3.26
C TRP A 97 -4.69 0.43 -2.86
N ASN A 98 -4.52 -0.68 -3.55
CA ASN A 98 -3.39 -1.56 -3.35
C ASN A 98 -2.31 -1.35 -4.42
N ASN A 99 -1.04 -1.40 -4.03
CA ASN A 99 0.12 -1.29 -4.92
C ASN A 99 0.53 -2.63 -5.58
N GLU A 100 -0.12 -3.71 -5.16
CA GLU A 100 -0.01 -5.07 -5.68
C GLU A 100 -1.39 -5.74 -5.71
N ILE A 101 -1.49 -6.97 -6.21
CA ILE A 101 -2.79 -7.63 -6.46
C ILE A 101 -3.13 -8.74 -5.47
N LEU A 102 -2.16 -9.39 -4.83
CA LEU A 102 -2.37 -10.61 -4.05
C LEU A 102 -3.36 -10.38 -2.89
N ASN A 103 -3.22 -9.29 -2.14
CA ASN A 103 -4.12 -9.04 -1.01
C ASN A 103 -5.52 -8.58 -1.48
N THR A 104 -5.62 -7.91 -2.62
CA THR A 104 -6.91 -7.59 -3.23
C THR A 104 -7.66 -8.86 -3.61
N LEU A 105 -6.98 -9.84 -4.22
CA LEU A 105 -7.59 -11.15 -4.55
C LEU A 105 -7.98 -11.93 -3.29
N ARG A 106 -7.19 -11.86 -2.21
CA ARG A 106 -7.55 -12.50 -0.92
C ARG A 106 -8.81 -11.89 -0.31
N LEU A 107 -8.95 -10.56 -0.36
CA LEU A 107 -10.16 -9.88 0.11
C LEU A 107 -11.38 -10.25 -0.75
N ALA A 108 -11.21 -10.35 -2.07
CA ALA A 108 -12.24 -10.81 -3.00
C ALA A 108 -12.71 -12.24 -2.65
N GLN A 109 -11.77 -13.17 -2.44
CA GLN A 109 -12.06 -14.56 -2.07
C GLN A 109 -12.81 -14.68 -0.72
N GLN A 110 -12.60 -13.73 0.19
CA GLN A 110 -13.31 -13.66 1.47
C GLN A 110 -14.68 -12.96 1.36
N GLY A 111 -15.08 -12.48 0.18
CA GLY A 111 -16.34 -11.78 -0.02
C GLY A 111 -16.41 -10.40 0.62
N LEU A 112 -15.24 -9.76 0.80
CA LEU A 112 -15.11 -8.45 1.47
C LEU A 112 -15.09 -7.27 0.50
N LEU A 113 -15.16 -7.52 -0.81
CA LEU A 113 -15.20 -6.47 -1.82
C LEU A 113 -16.62 -6.32 -2.38
N GLU A 114 -16.99 -5.08 -2.69
CA GLU A 114 -18.24 -4.75 -3.38
C GLU A 114 -18.04 -4.82 -4.89
N THR A 115 -19.06 -5.27 -5.61
CA THR A 115 -19.03 -5.25 -7.07
C THR A 115 -19.38 -3.85 -7.58
N TYR A 116 -18.50 -3.28 -8.39
CA TYR A 116 -18.77 -2.01 -9.05
C TYR A 116 -18.24 -2.00 -10.48
N GLN A 117 -19.11 -1.80 -11.46
CA GLN A 117 -18.69 -1.71 -12.86
C GLN A 117 -18.25 -0.28 -13.19
N SER A 118 -16.98 0.02 -12.94
CA SER A 118 -16.40 1.34 -13.18
C SER A 118 -16.41 1.68 -14.67
N PRO A 119 -17.11 2.74 -15.13
CA PRO A 119 -17.15 3.09 -16.56
C PRO A 119 -15.77 3.32 -17.18
N PRO A 120 -14.80 4.02 -16.53
CA PRO A 120 -13.44 4.14 -17.05
C PRO A 120 -12.72 2.80 -17.21
N ALA A 121 -12.99 1.82 -16.34
CA ALA A 121 -12.33 0.52 -16.39
C ALA A 121 -12.84 -0.39 -17.52
N ALA A 122 -13.91 0.00 -18.22
CA ALA A 122 -14.36 -0.68 -19.43
C ALA A 122 -13.28 -0.71 -20.52
N ALA A 123 -12.41 0.30 -20.55
CA ALA A 123 -11.28 0.40 -21.49
C ALA A 123 -10.03 -0.35 -21.04
N TYR A 124 -9.97 -0.85 -19.79
CA TYR A 124 -8.78 -1.53 -19.29
C TYR A 124 -8.64 -2.93 -19.92
N PRO A 125 -7.41 -3.41 -20.16
CA PRO A 125 -7.20 -4.78 -20.63
C PRO A 125 -7.91 -5.80 -19.75
N ALA A 126 -8.53 -6.82 -20.35
CA ALA A 126 -9.34 -7.79 -19.61
C ALA A 126 -8.57 -8.49 -18.48
N MET A 127 -7.27 -8.72 -18.65
CA MET A 127 -6.39 -9.31 -17.63
C MET A 127 -6.16 -8.42 -16.39
N TYR A 128 -6.47 -7.12 -16.48
CA TYR A 128 -6.33 -6.15 -15.39
C TYR A 128 -7.68 -5.69 -14.84
N ARG A 129 -8.72 -6.50 -14.96
CA ARG A 129 -10.00 -6.24 -14.30
C ARG A 129 -10.65 -7.53 -13.87
N ASP A 130 -11.36 -7.49 -12.77
CA ASP A 130 -12.21 -8.59 -12.36
C ASP A 130 -13.43 -8.69 -13.29
N PRO A 131 -13.77 -9.87 -13.84
CA PRO A 131 -14.96 -10.03 -14.66
C PRO A 131 -16.27 -9.69 -13.92
N GLN A 132 -16.29 -9.78 -12.59
CA GLN A 132 -17.43 -9.47 -11.73
C GLN A 132 -17.33 -8.05 -11.13
N GLY A 133 -16.33 -7.25 -11.52
CA GLY A 133 -16.16 -5.87 -11.06
C GLY A 133 -15.74 -5.72 -9.60
N MET A 134 -15.20 -6.77 -8.96
CA MET A 134 -14.72 -6.68 -7.56
C MET A 134 -13.44 -5.86 -7.41
N TRP A 135 -12.62 -5.77 -8.46
CA TRP A 135 -11.39 -4.96 -8.46
C TRP A 135 -11.03 -4.51 -9.88
N HIS A 136 -10.31 -3.40 -9.97
CA HIS A 136 -9.83 -2.83 -11.23
C HIS A 136 -8.33 -2.54 -11.13
N GLY A 137 -7.56 -3.10 -12.05
CA GLY A 137 -6.13 -2.92 -12.18
C GLY A 137 -5.80 -1.67 -13.00
N PHE A 138 -4.89 -0.87 -12.49
CA PHE A 138 -4.35 0.31 -13.18
C PHE A 138 -2.85 0.41 -12.91
N ALA A 139 -2.13 1.20 -13.73
CA ALA A 139 -0.70 1.47 -13.57
C ALA A 139 0.13 0.21 -13.24
N ALA A 140 0.33 -0.68 -14.22
CA ALA A 140 1.11 -1.89 -14.00
C ALA A 140 2.62 -1.60 -13.95
N ARG A 141 3.33 -2.30 -13.05
CA ARG A 141 4.79 -2.26 -12.93
C ARG A 141 5.40 -3.58 -13.39
N GLY A 142 6.55 -3.52 -14.04
CA GLY A 142 7.28 -4.72 -14.47
C GLY A 142 8.20 -5.24 -13.37
N ARG A 143 8.28 -6.57 -13.21
CA ARG A 143 9.27 -7.25 -12.37
C ARG A 143 10.55 -7.50 -13.18
N ILE A 144 11.52 -6.61 -13.03
CA ILE A 144 12.71 -6.55 -13.87
C ILE A 144 13.99 -6.89 -13.11
N LEU A 145 15.06 -7.15 -13.85
CA LEU A 145 16.41 -7.25 -13.31
C LEU A 145 17.09 -5.89 -13.45
N ILE A 146 17.37 -5.22 -12.34
CA ILE A 146 18.25 -4.04 -12.33
C ILE A 146 19.69 -4.52 -12.30
N VAL A 147 20.55 -4.00 -13.18
CA VAL A 147 21.93 -4.45 -13.37
C VAL A 147 22.89 -3.26 -13.26
N ASN A 148 23.96 -3.39 -12.48
CA ASN A 148 25.02 -2.40 -12.41
C ASN A 148 25.93 -2.50 -13.65
N THR A 149 26.02 -1.43 -14.43
CA THR A 149 26.73 -1.41 -15.72
C THR A 149 28.25 -1.28 -15.59
N GLU A 150 28.76 -0.89 -14.44
CA GLU A 150 30.21 -0.89 -14.14
C GLU A 150 30.69 -2.28 -13.72
N LEU A 151 29.81 -3.10 -13.15
CA LEU A 151 30.14 -4.45 -12.67
C LEU A 151 29.81 -5.57 -13.67
N VAL A 152 28.91 -5.32 -14.63
CA VAL A 152 28.44 -6.32 -15.59
C VAL A 152 28.43 -5.74 -17.00
N ALA A 153 29.29 -6.28 -17.85
CA ALA A 153 29.34 -5.93 -19.28
C ALA A 153 28.02 -6.28 -19.98
N ALA A 154 27.68 -5.55 -21.05
CA ALA A 154 26.42 -5.73 -21.77
C ALA A 154 26.18 -7.16 -22.27
N SER A 155 27.24 -7.84 -22.74
CA SER A 155 27.20 -9.23 -23.22
C SER A 155 27.02 -10.27 -22.11
N GLU A 156 27.19 -9.87 -20.85
CA GLU A 156 27.13 -10.76 -19.69
C GLU A 156 25.90 -10.54 -18.83
N ARG A 157 25.03 -9.58 -19.18
CA ARG A 157 23.86 -9.24 -18.36
C ARG A 157 22.92 -10.45 -18.23
N PRO A 158 22.35 -10.67 -17.04
CA PRO A 158 21.35 -11.71 -16.86
C PRO A 158 20.12 -11.39 -17.72
N SER A 159 19.47 -12.42 -18.24
CA SER A 159 18.35 -12.29 -19.17
C SER A 159 17.11 -13.06 -18.74
N SER A 160 17.21 -13.83 -17.65
CA SER A 160 16.13 -14.66 -17.12
C SER A 160 16.07 -14.57 -15.61
N ILE A 161 14.89 -14.75 -15.02
CA ILE A 161 14.78 -14.92 -13.56
C ILE A 161 15.61 -16.11 -13.06
N TYR A 162 15.87 -17.11 -13.90
CA TYR A 162 16.68 -18.26 -13.52
C TYR A 162 18.16 -17.90 -13.27
N ASP A 163 18.63 -16.75 -13.77
CA ASP A 163 19.98 -16.25 -13.48
C ASP A 163 20.17 -15.88 -12.00
N LEU A 164 19.09 -15.64 -11.24
CA LEU A 164 19.15 -15.45 -9.79
C LEU A 164 19.79 -16.67 -9.07
N ALA A 165 19.62 -17.87 -9.64
CA ALA A 165 20.16 -19.13 -9.13
C ALA A 165 21.46 -19.56 -9.82
N ASN A 166 21.97 -18.81 -10.80
CA ASN A 166 23.14 -19.20 -11.58
C ASN A 166 24.42 -19.05 -10.73
N PRO A 167 25.25 -20.10 -10.59
CA PRO A 167 26.49 -20.07 -9.80
C PRO A 167 27.49 -19.00 -10.20
N LYS A 168 27.45 -18.51 -11.45
CA LYS A 168 28.26 -17.37 -11.91
C LYS A 168 28.07 -16.13 -11.03
N TRP A 169 26.87 -15.98 -10.46
CA TRP A 169 26.47 -14.80 -9.71
C TRP A 169 26.46 -14.99 -8.19
N ARG A 170 26.99 -16.10 -7.69
CA ARG A 170 26.93 -16.47 -6.28
C ARG A 170 27.36 -15.32 -5.36
N GLY A 171 26.50 -14.95 -4.40
CA GLY A 171 26.77 -13.86 -3.45
C GLY A 171 26.71 -12.44 -4.01
N ARG A 172 26.42 -12.27 -5.31
CA ARG A 172 26.41 -10.96 -6.01
C ARG A 172 25.02 -10.52 -6.47
N VAL A 173 23.97 -11.17 -5.99
CA VAL A 173 22.57 -10.90 -6.39
C VAL A 173 21.77 -10.44 -5.18
N ALA A 174 20.81 -9.52 -5.38
CA ALA A 174 19.85 -9.12 -4.35
C ALA A 174 18.39 -9.37 -4.77
N ILE A 175 17.56 -9.75 -3.81
CA ILE A 175 16.09 -9.73 -3.89
C ILE A 175 15.52 -9.03 -2.66
N ALA A 176 14.30 -8.51 -2.77
CA ALA A 176 13.56 -8.07 -1.60
C ALA A 176 12.99 -9.28 -0.84
N LYS A 177 12.55 -9.08 0.40
CA LYS A 177 11.88 -10.13 1.19
C LYS A 177 10.67 -10.71 0.43
N PRO A 178 10.60 -12.03 0.19
CA PRO A 178 9.57 -12.66 -0.65
C PRO A 178 8.21 -12.84 0.05
N LEU A 179 7.97 -12.14 1.16
CA LEU A 179 6.75 -12.24 1.97
C LEU A 179 5.89 -10.96 1.92
N PHE A 180 6.38 -9.90 1.28
CA PHE A 180 5.70 -8.61 1.22
C PHE A 180 5.67 -8.04 -0.21
N GLY A 181 4.67 -7.19 -0.46
CA GLY A 181 4.52 -6.42 -1.69
C GLY A 181 4.59 -7.25 -2.98
N THR A 182 5.17 -6.64 -4.01
CA THR A 182 5.27 -7.21 -5.36
C THR A 182 6.18 -8.44 -5.42
N THR A 183 7.12 -8.59 -4.48
CA THR A 183 7.97 -9.80 -4.42
C THR A 183 7.18 -11.01 -3.92
N ALA A 184 6.24 -10.83 -2.97
CA ALA A 184 5.31 -11.89 -2.59
C ALA A 184 4.35 -12.26 -3.72
N THR A 185 3.81 -11.27 -4.45
CA THR A 185 3.01 -11.53 -5.66
C THR A 185 3.83 -12.30 -6.70
N HIS A 186 5.08 -11.89 -6.98
CA HIS A 186 5.95 -12.58 -7.92
C HIS A 186 6.19 -14.02 -7.49
N ALA A 187 6.47 -14.27 -6.20
CA ALA A 187 6.61 -15.63 -5.68
C ALA A 187 5.33 -16.44 -5.89
N ALA A 188 4.14 -15.91 -5.55
CA ALA A 188 2.87 -16.59 -5.77
C ALA A 188 2.63 -16.93 -7.24
N CYS A 189 2.95 -16.01 -8.16
CA CYS A 189 2.88 -16.25 -9.61
C CYS A 189 3.83 -17.36 -10.07
N LEU A 190 5.05 -17.44 -9.52
CA LEU A 190 5.97 -18.53 -9.83
C LEU A 190 5.46 -19.88 -9.34
N PHE A 191 4.86 -19.94 -8.14
CA PHE A 191 4.21 -21.16 -7.65
C PHE A 191 3.04 -21.57 -8.55
N ALA A 192 2.25 -20.62 -9.03
CA ALA A 192 1.14 -20.90 -9.95
C ALA A 192 1.62 -21.36 -11.34
N ALA A 193 2.69 -20.75 -11.87
CA ALA A 193 3.22 -21.03 -13.21
C ALA A 193 4.06 -22.31 -13.27
N LEU A 194 4.89 -22.56 -12.26
CA LEU A 194 5.84 -23.69 -12.23
C LEU A 194 5.29 -24.92 -11.51
N GLY A 195 4.24 -24.75 -10.70
CA GLY A 195 3.80 -25.74 -9.73
C GLY A 195 4.64 -25.73 -8.46
N GLU A 196 4.13 -26.39 -7.42
CA GLU A 196 4.68 -26.30 -6.06
C GLU A 196 6.14 -26.78 -5.96
N LYS A 197 6.42 -28.01 -6.40
CA LYS A 197 7.75 -28.61 -6.27
C LYS A 197 8.83 -27.85 -7.08
N PRO A 198 8.64 -27.55 -8.38
CA PRO A 198 9.64 -26.80 -9.13
C PRO A 198 9.88 -25.38 -8.60
N ALA A 199 8.83 -24.70 -8.10
CA ALA A 199 8.98 -23.39 -7.48
C ALA A 199 9.78 -23.47 -6.17
N GLN A 200 9.50 -24.44 -5.30
CA GLN A 200 10.28 -24.68 -4.07
C GLN A 200 11.76 -24.93 -4.39
N GLU A 201 12.04 -25.80 -5.36
CA GLU A 201 13.41 -26.09 -5.82
C GLU A 201 14.09 -24.84 -6.38
N PHE A 202 13.37 -23.99 -7.12
CA PHE A 202 13.91 -22.73 -7.61
C PHE A 202 14.32 -21.78 -6.47
N PHE A 203 13.45 -21.55 -5.48
CA PHE A 203 13.78 -20.71 -4.33
C PHE A 203 14.90 -21.31 -3.47
N GLN A 204 14.96 -22.64 -3.34
CA GLN A 204 16.04 -23.31 -2.64
C GLN A 204 17.38 -23.08 -3.35
N ARG A 205 17.43 -23.21 -4.69
CA ARG A 205 18.64 -22.90 -5.48
C ARG A 205 19.05 -21.44 -5.34
N ILE A 206 18.11 -20.50 -5.36
CA ILE A 206 18.40 -19.07 -5.13
C ILE A 206 19.07 -18.88 -3.75
N LYS A 207 18.51 -19.51 -2.71
CA LYS A 207 19.05 -19.46 -1.34
C LYS A 207 20.46 -20.05 -1.27
N ASP A 208 20.67 -21.22 -1.86
CA ASP A 208 21.98 -21.90 -1.86
C ASP A 208 23.04 -21.14 -2.69
N ASN A 209 22.59 -20.33 -3.65
CA ASN A 209 23.41 -19.38 -4.41
C ASN A 209 23.79 -18.13 -3.58
N GLY A 210 23.40 -18.05 -2.32
CA GLY A 210 23.83 -17.00 -1.38
C GLY A 210 23.28 -15.63 -1.73
N ILE A 211 22.03 -15.55 -2.23
CA ILE A 211 21.40 -14.28 -2.57
C ILE A 211 21.29 -13.37 -1.33
N ARG A 212 21.47 -12.07 -1.53
CA ARG A 212 21.20 -11.06 -0.50
C ARG A 212 19.72 -10.77 -0.45
N ILE A 213 19.16 -10.71 0.76
CA ILE A 213 17.76 -10.35 0.98
C ILE A 213 17.73 -8.96 1.58
N GLU A 214 17.25 -8.00 0.79
CA GLU A 214 17.09 -6.60 1.18
C GLU A 214 15.69 -6.36 1.78
N SER A 215 15.52 -5.25 2.50
CA SER A 215 14.26 -4.93 3.18
C SER A 215 13.07 -4.70 2.24
N GLY A 216 13.33 -4.26 1.00
CA GLY A 216 12.33 -3.91 0.00
C GLY A 216 12.95 -3.71 -1.38
N ASN A 217 12.10 -3.54 -2.41
CA ASN A 217 12.54 -3.38 -3.81
C ASN A 217 13.44 -2.15 -3.99
N LYS A 218 13.07 -1.01 -3.40
CA LYS A 218 13.94 0.18 -3.34
C LYS A 218 15.35 -0.13 -2.82
N GLN A 219 15.48 -0.93 -1.76
CA GLN A 219 16.80 -1.29 -1.23
C GLN A 219 17.56 -2.26 -2.13
N VAL A 220 16.88 -3.12 -2.88
CA VAL A 220 17.52 -3.90 -3.97
C VAL A 220 18.10 -2.94 -5.02
N ALA A 221 17.32 -1.96 -5.48
CA ALA A 221 17.77 -1.00 -6.48
C ALA A 221 18.98 -0.19 -5.98
N VAL A 222 18.97 0.28 -4.73
CA VAL A 222 20.10 0.97 -4.10
C VAL A 222 21.32 0.06 -3.96
N SER A 223 21.15 -1.20 -3.57
CA SER A 223 22.26 -2.17 -3.46
C SER A 223 22.98 -2.37 -4.79
N VAL A 224 22.23 -2.46 -5.89
CA VAL A 224 22.79 -2.59 -7.23
C VAL A 224 23.42 -1.26 -7.69
N ALA A 225 22.73 -0.14 -7.47
CA ALA A 225 23.21 1.20 -7.86
C ALA A 225 24.52 1.61 -7.18
N THR A 226 24.73 1.15 -5.95
CA THR A 226 25.97 1.38 -5.18
C THR A 226 27.06 0.32 -5.42
N GLY A 227 26.79 -0.67 -6.28
CA GLY A 227 27.74 -1.73 -6.62
C GLY A 227 27.94 -2.79 -5.54
N GLN A 228 27.11 -2.80 -4.50
CA GLN A 228 27.13 -3.85 -3.47
C GLN A 228 26.70 -5.21 -4.05
N THR A 229 25.80 -5.20 -5.03
CA THR A 229 25.43 -6.37 -5.85
C THR A 229 25.55 -6.05 -7.33
N ALA A 230 25.81 -7.10 -8.13
CA ALA A 230 25.94 -6.98 -9.59
C ALA A 230 24.58 -6.74 -10.26
N PHE A 231 23.53 -7.40 -9.76
CA PHE A 231 22.16 -7.20 -10.20
C PHE A 231 21.17 -7.66 -9.13
N GLY A 232 19.89 -7.35 -9.32
CA GLY A 232 18.82 -7.81 -8.45
C GLY A 232 17.45 -7.75 -9.09
N LEU A 233 16.47 -8.46 -8.52
CA LEU A 233 15.08 -8.42 -8.96
C LEU A 233 14.33 -7.32 -8.21
N THR A 234 13.81 -6.34 -8.95
CA THR A 234 13.08 -5.18 -8.41
C THR A 234 11.94 -4.76 -9.35
N ASP A 235 11.21 -3.72 -8.97
CA ASP A 235 10.17 -3.10 -9.79
C ASP A 235 10.76 -2.02 -10.72
N THR A 236 10.10 -1.78 -11.86
CA THR A 236 10.51 -0.78 -12.85
C THR A 236 10.63 0.64 -12.29
N ASP A 237 9.75 1.05 -11.38
CA ASP A 237 9.75 2.37 -10.73
C ASP A 237 10.99 2.59 -9.85
N ASP A 238 11.37 1.58 -9.06
CA ASP A 238 12.60 1.63 -8.25
C ASP A 238 13.86 1.72 -9.11
N ALA A 239 13.90 1.01 -10.24
CA ALA A 239 15.05 1.06 -11.14
C ALA A 239 15.11 2.37 -11.93
N LEU A 240 13.98 2.89 -12.40
CA LEU A 240 13.89 4.21 -13.03
C LEU A 240 14.36 5.31 -12.08
N ALA A 241 13.98 5.25 -10.80
CA ALA A 241 14.46 6.21 -9.81
C ALA A 241 15.99 6.25 -9.69
N MET A 242 16.67 5.09 -9.79
CA MET A 242 18.14 5.04 -9.78
C MET A 242 18.74 5.59 -11.09
N ILE A 243 18.13 5.29 -12.23
CA ILE A 243 18.55 5.81 -13.54
C ILE A 243 18.43 7.34 -13.58
N ASP A 244 17.30 7.88 -13.12
CA ASP A 244 17.04 9.33 -13.09
C ASP A 244 17.99 10.08 -12.15
N GLN A 245 18.48 9.40 -11.11
CA GLN A 245 19.52 9.90 -10.20
C GLN A 245 20.95 9.80 -10.79
N GLY A 246 21.11 9.24 -11.99
CA GLY A 246 22.39 9.13 -12.69
C GLY A 246 23.27 7.98 -12.22
N HIS A 247 22.72 6.99 -11.50
CA HIS A 247 23.48 5.81 -11.09
C HIS A 247 23.83 4.92 -12.30
N PRO A 248 24.96 4.17 -12.24
CA PRO A 248 25.42 3.32 -13.34
C PRO A 248 24.62 2.01 -13.39
N VAL A 249 23.32 2.09 -13.68
CA VAL A 249 22.42 0.95 -13.73
C VAL A 249 21.60 0.92 -15.02
N THR A 250 21.13 -0.27 -15.37
CA THR A 250 20.20 -0.49 -16.47
C THR A 250 19.14 -1.50 -16.06
N MET A 251 18.04 -1.55 -16.81
CA MET A 251 16.96 -2.51 -16.62
C MET A 251 17.02 -3.59 -17.69
N VAL A 252 16.86 -4.84 -17.28
CA VAL A 252 16.62 -5.98 -18.17
C VAL A 252 15.25 -6.56 -17.84
N TYR A 253 14.40 -6.62 -18.85
CA TYR A 253 13.14 -7.37 -18.81
C TYR A 253 13.49 -8.86 -18.97
N PRO A 254 13.28 -9.71 -17.96
CA PRO A 254 13.68 -11.10 -18.05
C PRO A 254 12.74 -11.90 -18.96
N ASP A 255 13.24 -13.04 -19.44
CA ASP A 255 12.45 -14.12 -20.04
C ASP A 255 11.72 -13.72 -21.33
N GLN A 256 12.40 -13.00 -22.23
CA GLN A 256 11.79 -12.40 -23.43
C GLN A 256 11.75 -13.30 -24.67
N GLN A 257 12.27 -14.54 -24.60
CA GLN A 257 12.14 -15.50 -25.70
C GLN A 257 10.74 -16.14 -25.71
N ALA A 258 10.29 -16.62 -26.87
CA ALA A 258 8.92 -17.06 -27.09
C ALA A 258 8.45 -18.23 -26.20
N ASP A 259 9.38 -19.04 -25.70
CA ASP A 259 9.15 -20.21 -24.84
C ASP A 259 9.43 -19.95 -23.36
N GLN A 260 9.73 -18.71 -22.99
CA GLN A 260 10.04 -18.31 -21.63
C GLN A 260 8.82 -17.68 -20.93
N LEU A 261 8.92 -17.50 -19.61
CA LEU A 261 7.81 -17.03 -18.77
C LEU A 261 7.33 -15.60 -19.09
N GLY A 262 8.16 -14.79 -19.75
CA GLY A 262 7.92 -13.36 -19.89
C GLY A 262 8.19 -12.58 -18.60
N THR A 263 8.23 -11.25 -18.74
CA THR A 263 8.28 -10.37 -17.58
C THR A 263 6.91 -10.29 -16.92
N LEU A 264 6.86 -10.55 -15.62
CA LEU A 264 5.63 -10.37 -14.84
C LEU A 264 5.31 -8.88 -14.70
N PHE A 265 4.11 -8.49 -15.13
CA PHE A 265 3.53 -7.18 -14.86
C PHE A 265 2.50 -7.29 -13.74
N ILE A 266 2.64 -6.45 -12.71
CA ILE A 266 1.77 -6.44 -11.53
C ILE A 266 0.98 -5.12 -11.55
N PRO A 267 -0.36 -5.16 -11.63
CA PRO A 267 -1.17 -3.96 -11.56
C PRO A 267 -1.22 -3.43 -10.12
N ASN A 268 -1.33 -2.11 -9.97
CA ASN A 268 -1.96 -1.54 -8.80
C ASN A 268 -3.46 -1.83 -8.92
N THR A 269 -4.17 -1.99 -7.80
CA THR A 269 -5.61 -2.32 -7.85
C THR A 269 -6.43 -1.35 -7.01
N LEU A 270 -7.64 -1.04 -7.49
CA LEU A 270 -8.69 -0.36 -6.76
C LEU A 270 -9.82 -1.35 -6.50
N ALA A 271 -10.32 -1.37 -5.27
CA ALA A 271 -11.50 -2.13 -4.90
C ALA A 271 -12.37 -1.33 -3.91
N ILE A 272 -13.69 -1.46 -4.04
CA ILE A 272 -14.63 -0.92 -3.07
C ILE A 272 -14.83 -1.98 -1.97
N ILE A 273 -14.85 -1.56 -0.71
CA ILE A 273 -15.07 -2.46 0.41
C ILE A 273 -16.56 -2.70 0.60
N LYS A 274 -16.95 -3.97 0.74
CA LYS A 274 -18.34 -4.35 0.99
C LYS A 274 -18.85 -3.76 2.29
N GLY A 275 -20.02 -3.10 2.23
CA GLY A 275 -20.62 -2.45 3.39
C GLY A 275 -19.86 -1.22 3.87
N CYS A 276 -19.13 -0.56 2.97
CA CYS A 276 -18.44 0.69 3.23
C CYS A 276 -19.37 1.79 3.76
N PRO A 277 -18.85 2.75 4.57
CA PRO A 277 -19.65 3.84 5.10
C PRO A 277 -20.17 4.83 4.04
N HIS A 278 -19.51 4.94 2.88
CA HIS A 278 -19.84 5.88 1.81
C HIS A 278 -19.83 5.15 0.43
N PRO A 279 -20.92 4.45 0.05
CA PRO A 279 -21.02 3.69 -1.20
C PRO A 279 -21.22 4.57 -2.45
#